data_AF-X0SBA4-F1
#
_entry.id   AF-X0SBA4-F1
#
_cell.length_a   1.000
_cell.length_b   1.000
_cell.length_c   1.000
_cell.angle_alpha   90.00
_cell.angle_beta   90.00
_cell.angle_gamma   90.00
#
_symmetry.space_group_name_H-M   'P 1'
#
loop_
_entity.id
_entity.type
_entity.pdbx_description
1 polymer ?
#
loop_
_entity_poly.entity_id
_entity_poly.type
_entity_poly.pdbx_seq_one_letter_code
_entity_poly.pdbx_strand_id
1 'polypeptide(L)'
;PSELSLIEAYFLLENEMITIFDVKKNKFLTSKEFFEIGQQIHHKFEEKYIIYKDLRQKGYIPRPGLKFGADFVVYKKGPGLEHSPFIAHVLPHDSKISATDIVRAGRLATSVRKKFVIANPLTASYYFFEWFKP
;
A
#
# COMPACT_ATOMS: atom_id res chain seq x y z
N PRO A 1 -11.98 -20.02 -2.14
CA PRO A 1 -11.87 -19.16 -0.93
C PRO A 1 -11.26 -17.81 -1.29
N SER A 2 -11.79 -16.71 -0.74
CA SER A 2 -11.21 -15.38 -0.93
C SER A 2 -10.15 -15.13 0.14
N GLU A 3 -8.97 -14.68 -0.27
CA GLU A 3 -7.86 -14.34 0.62
C GLU A 3 -7.71 -12.81 0.69
N LEU A 4 -7.49 -12.30 1.90
CA LEU A 4 -7.26 -10.88 2.17
C LEU A 4 -5.84 -10.69 2.69
N SER A 5 -5.15 -9.65 2.21
CA SER A 5 -3.90 -9.22 2.84
C SER A 5 -4.17 -8.69 4.27
N LEU A 6 -3.14 -8.67 5.13
CA LEU A 6 -3.28 -8.13 6.49
C LEU A 6 -3.79 -6.67 6.50
N ILE A 7 -3.34 -5.86 5.54
CA ILE A 7 -3.76 -4.47 5.39
C ILE A 7 -5.23 -4.38 4.98
N GLU A 8 -5.67 -5.20 4.03
CA GLU A 8 -7.08 -5.27 3.61
C GLU A 8 -7.97 -5.77 4.75
N ALA A 9 -7.56 -6.83 5.44
CA ALA A 9 -8.30 -7.39 6.57
C ALA A 9 -8.43 -6.36 7.70
N TYR A 10 -7.36 -5.64 8.03
CA TYR A 10 -7.42 -4.60 9.05
C TYR A 10 -8.32 -3.44 8.63
N PHE A 11 -8.25 -2.99 7.38
CA PHE A 11 -9.15 -1.95 6.85
C PHE A 11 -10.61 -2.36 7.00
N LEU A 12 -10.97 -3.59 6.62
CA LEU A 12 -12.34 -4.07 6.73
C LEU A 12 -12.79 -4.23 8.18
N LEU A 13 -11.90 -4.71 9.06
CA LEU A 13 -12.17 -4.85 10.49
C LEU A 13 -12.37 -3.49 11.17
N GLU A 14 -11.53 -2.49 10.86
CA GLU A 14 -11.63 -1.13 11.39
C GLU A 14 -12.96 -0.45 11.00
N ASN A 15 -13.48 -0.77 9.81
CA ASN A 15 -14.77 -0.27 9.32
C ASN A 15 -15.95 -1.19 9.69
N GLU A 16 -15.77 -2.12 10.63
CA GLU A 16 -16.81 -3.05 11.12
C GLU A 16 -17.50 -3.90 10.02
N MET A 17 -16.86 -4.05 8.86
CA MET A 17 -17.40 -4.83 7.75
C MET A 17 -17.16 -6.33 7.92
N ILE A 18 -16.15 -6.72 8.70
CA ILE A 18 -15.82 -8.11 9.00
C ILE A 18 -15.43 -8.28 10.47
N THR A 19 -15.52 -9.50 10.95
CA THR A 19 -14.94 -9.94 12.23
C THR A 19 -13.81 -10.94 11.97
N ILE A 20 -12.75 -10.91 12.78
CA ILE A 20 -11.62 -11.84 12.64
C ILE A 20 -11.56 -12.76 13.87
N PHE A 21 -11.56 -14.07 13.63
CA PHE A 21 -11.48 -15.10 14.66
C PHE A 21 -10.10 -15.78 14.63
N ASP A 22 -9.38 -15.75 15.76
CA ASP A 22 -8.13 -16.49 15.93
C ASP A 22 -8.44 -17.92 16.40
N VAL A 23 -8.25 -18.87 15.50
CA VAL A 23 -8.51 -20.30 15.75
C VAL A 23 -7.59 -20.87 16.84
N LYS A 24 -6.35 -20.37 16.98
CA LYS A 24 -5.39 -20.88 17.98
C LYS A 24 -5.72 -20.38 19.38
N LYS A 25 -6.14 -19.12 19.50
CA LYS A 25 -6.54 -18.50 20.78
C LYS A 25 -8.03 -18.73 21.09
N ASN A 26 -8.78 -19.30 20.16
CA ASN A 26 -10.22 -19.53 20.23
C ASN A 26 -11.02 -18.27 20.61
N LYS A 27 -10.69 -17.13 19.99
CA LYS A 27 -11.30 -15.84 20.32
C LYS A 27 -11.41 -14.92 19.10
N PHE A 28 -12.40 -14.04 19.12
CA PHE A 28 -12.45 -12.90 18.19
C PHE A 28 -11.39 -11.87 18.56
N LEU A 29 -10.72 -11.33 17.56
CA LEU A 29 -9.71 -10.30 17.73
C LEU A 29 -10.37 -8.92 17.65
N THR A 30 -10.00 -8.05 18.59
CA THR A 30 -10.31 -6.62 18.50
C THR A 30 -9.46 -5.94 17.43
N SER A 31 -9.90 -4.78 16.95
CA SER A 31 -9.14 -3.95 16.00
C SER A 31 -7.71 -3.68 16.51
N LYS A 32 -7.56 -3.34 17.80
CA LYS A 32 -6.26 -3.07 18.42
C LYS A 32 -5.35 -4.31 18.43
N GLU A 33 -5.86 -5.46 18.85
CA GLU A 33 -5.07 -6.70 18.86
C GLU A 33 -4.64 -7.11 17.46
N PHE A 34 -5.52 -6.98 16.47
CA PHE A 34 -5.17 -7.30 15.08
C PHE A 34 -4.12 -6.33 14.52
N PHE A 35 -4.19 -5.05 14.87
CA PHE A 35 -3.19 -4.06 14.47
C PHE A 35 -1.80 -4.39 15.03
N GLU A 36 -1.70 -4.74 16.31
CA GLU A 36 -0.45 -5.15 16.95
C GLU A 36 0.17 -6.39 16.28
N ILE A 37 -0.67 -7.38 15.94
CA ILE A 37 -0.25 -8.56 15.16
C ILE A 37 0.26 -8.13 13.77
N GLY A 38 -0.44 -7.21 13.11
CA GLY A 38 -0.05 -6.66 11.82
C GLY A 38 1.34 -6.01 11.86
N GLN A 39 1.62 -5.20 12.89
CA GLN A 39 2.92 -4.56 13.08
C GLN A 39 4.06 -5.57 13.32
N GLN A 40 3.79 -6.69 14.00
CA GLN A 40 4.80 -7.73 14.25
C GLN A 40 5.14 -8.54 12.99
N ILE A 41 4.16 -8.81 12.12
CA ILE A 41 4.33 -9.69 10.97
C ILE A 41 4.74 -8.92 9.71
N HIS A 42 4.19 -7.72 9.52
CA HIS A 42 4.30 -7.01 8.25
C HIS A 42 5.21 -5.79 8.37
N HIS A 43 6.28 -5.77 7.57
CA HIS A 43 7.21 -4.64 7.54
C HIS A 43 6.49 -3.33 7.17
N LYS A 44 6.71 -2.28 7.97
CA LYS A 44 6.08 -0.95 7.84
C LYS A 44 4.56 -1.01 7.76
N PHE A 45 3.94 -1.86 8.58
CA PHE A 45 2.50 -2.10 8.54
C PHE A 45 1.69 -0.81 8.72
N GLU A 46 2.02 -0.03 9.75
CA GLU A 46 1.31 1.20 10.10
C GLU A 46 1.41 2.23 8.98
N GLU A 47 2.61 2.49 8.48
CA GLU A 47 2.85 3.46 7.42
C GLU A 47 2.11 3.07 6.13
N LYS A 48 2.18 1.79 5.77
CA LYS A 48 1.45 1.27 4.61
C LYS A 48 -0.05 1.32 4.82
N TYR A 49 -0.52 1.08 6.04
CA TYR A 49 -1.94 1.17 6.37
C TYR A 49 -2.47 2.60 6.24
N ILE A 50 -1.74 3.60 6.73
CA ILE A 50 -2.11 5.01 6.60
C ILE A 50 -2.33 5.38 5.13
N ILE A 51 -1.38 5.04 4.26
CA ILE A 51 -1.50 5.28 2.81
C ILE A 51 -2.63 4.46 2.19
N TYR A 52 -2.77 3.19 2.58
CA TYR A 52 -3.86 2.34 2.08
C TYR A 52 -5.23 2.93 2.40
N LYS A 53 -5.44 3.36 3.65
CA LYS A 53 -6.68 3.97 4.14
C LYS A 53 -6.98 5.27 3.40
N ASP A 54 -6.00 6.17 3.27
CA ASP A 54 -6.16 7.42 2.53
C ASP A 54 -6.54 7.18 1.06
N LEU A 55 -5.86 6.28 0.37
CA LEU A 55 -6.19 5.92 -1.01
C LEU A 55 -7.60 5.34 -1.13
N ARG A 56 -8.01 4.46 -0.21
CA ARG A 56 -9.36 3.89 -0.17
C ARG A 56 -10.43 4.96 0.05
N GLN A 57 -10.20 5.89 0.97
CA GLN A 57 -11.10 7.00 1.24
C GLN A 57 -11.24 7.94 0.03
N LYS A 58 -10.18 8.09 -0.77
CA LYS A 58 -10.18 8.81 -2.05
C LYS A 58 -10.82 8.03 -3.21
N GLY A 59 -11.36 6.83 -2.95
CA GLY A 59 -12.02 6.00 -3.96
C GLY A 59 -11.05 5.21 -4.85
N TYR A 60 -9.76 5.18 -4.53
CA TYR A 60 -8.80 4.32 -5.21
C TYR A 60 -8.81 2.90 -4.65
N ILE A 61 -8.29 1.96 -5.43
CA ILE A 61 -8.17 0.55 -5.09
C ILE A 61 -6.68 0.19 -5.09
N PRO A 62 -6.00 0.26 -3.93
CA PRO A 62 -4.62 -0.20 -3.79
C PRO A 62 -4.57 -1.72 -3.77
N ARG A 63 -3.63 -2.31 -4.51
CA ARG A 63 -3.33 -3.76 -4.50
C ARG A 63 -1.84 -3.97 -4.27
N PRO A 64 -1.41 -5.15 -3.78
CA PRO A 64 0.01 -5.43 -3.56
C PRO A 64 0.87 -5.14 -4.79
N GLY A 65 1.89 -4.32 -4.61
CA GLY A 65 2.76 -3.83 -5.69
C GLY A 65 4.05 -4.61 -5.91
N LEU A 66 4.24 -5.74 -5.22
CA LEU A 66 5.51 -6.50 -5.23
C LEU A 66 6.00 -6.84 -6.64
N LYS A 67 5.09 -7.18 -7.57
CA LYS A 67 5.43 -7.47 -8.98
C LYS A 67 6.07 -6.28 -9.72
N PHE A 68 5.92 -5.08 -9.18
CA PHE A 68 6.39 -3.82 -9.76
C PHE A 68 7.46 -3.15 -8.89
N GLY A 69 7.95 -3.84 -7.84
CA GLY A 69 8.93 -3.31 -6.90
C GLY A 69 8.42 -2.09 -6.11
N ALA A 70 7.11 -2.03 -5.87
CA ALA A 70 6.47 -0.98 -5.08
C ALA A 70 5.59 -1.61 -3.99
N ASP A 71 5.09 -0.81 -3.05
CA ASP A 71 4.20 -1.31 -2.00
C ASP A 71 2.79 -1.52 -2.55
N PHE A 72 2.31 -0.57 -3.34
CA PHE A 72 0.99 -0.63 -3.95
C PHE A 72 1.01 -0.37 -5.46
N VAL A 73 0.12 -1.05 -6.15
CA VAL A 73 -0.37 -0.68 -7.48
C VAL A 73 -1.77 -0.12 -7.28
N VAL A 74 -1.96 1.13 -7.67
CA VAL A 74 -3.20 1.86 -7.37
C VAL A 74 -4.05 1.91 -8.62
N TYR A 75 -5.33 1.57 -8.49
CA TYR A 75 -6.34 1.60 -9.56
C TYR A 75 -7.46 2.59 -9.22
N LYS A 76 -8.17 3.12 -10.22
CA LYS A 76 -9.44 3.83 -10.00
C LYS A 76 -10.63 2.87 -10.02
N LYS A 77 -10.74 2.05 -11.07
CA LYS A 77 -11.85 1.10 -11.25
C LYS A 77 -11.53 -0.35 -10.89
N GLY A 78 -10.25 -0.70 -10.83
CA GLY A 78 -9.76 -2.04 -10.49
C GLY A 78 -9.01 -2.72 -11.64
N PRO A 79 -8.32 -3.84 -11.35
CA PRO A 79 -7.57 -4.59 -12.36
C PRO A 79 -8.52 -5.19 -13.42
N GLY A 80 -8.14 -5.10 -14.69
CA GLY A 80 -8.92 -5.64 -15.82
C GLY A 80 -9.98 -4.70 -16.40
N LEU A 81 -10.35 -3.64 -15.67
CA LEU A 81 -11.28 -2.60 -16.14
C LEU A 81 -10.55 -1.33 -16.62
N GLU A 82 -9.34 -1.08 -16.11
CA GLU A 82 -8.51 0.07 -16.46
C GLU A 82 -7.03 -0.21 -16.19
N HIS A 83 -6.12 0.46 -16.91
CA HIS A 83 -4.71 0.47 -16.53
C HIS A 83 -4.53 1.23 -15.21
N SER A 84 -3.83 0.61 -14.24
CA SER A 84 -3.49 1.31 -12.99
C SER A 84 -2.73 2.62 -13.29
N PRO A 85 -3.20 3.78 -12.78
CA PRO A 85 -2.60 5.08 -13.05
C PRO A 85 -1.18 5.24 -12.48
N PHE A 86 -0.84 4.58 -11.36
CA PHE A 86 0.47 4.69 -10.74
C PHE A 86 0.80 3.54 -9.79
N ILE A 87 2.09 3.39 -9.51
CA ILE A 87 2.62 2.56 -8.42
C ILE A 87 3.09 3.48 -7.29
N ALA A 88 2.82 3.09 -6.05
CA ALA A 88 3.14 3.88 -4.87
C ALA A 88 4.14 3.13 -3.97
N HIS A 89 5.21 3.82 -3.60
CA HIS A 89 6.17 3.38 -2.61
C HIS A 89 6.01 4.22 -1.34
N VAL A 90 5.80 3.57 -0.21
CA VAL A 90 5.52 4.22 1.07
C VAL A 90 6.84 4.51 1.78
N LEU A 91 7.15 5.79 1.92
CA LEU A 91 8.37 6.28 2.56
C LEU A 91 8.05 7.36 3.59
N PRO A 92 8.36 7.15 4.88
CA PRO A 92 8.30 8.19 5.91
C PRO A 92 9.09 9.44 5.53
N HIS A 93 8.65 10.61 6.01
CA HIS A 93 9.27 11.91 5.75
C HIS A 93 10.79 11.93 5.98
N ASP A 94 11.26 11.31 7.06
CA ASP A 94 12.69 11.33 7.44
C ASP A 94 13.51 10.18 6.81
N SER A 95 12.91 9.47 5.85
CA SER A 95 13.61 8.40 5.13
C SER A 95 14.67 8.99 4.21
N LYS A 96 15.91 8.49 4.33
CA LYS A 96 16.96 8.80 3.37
C LYS A 96 16.67 8.08 2.06
N ILE A 97 16.54 8.83 0.98
CA ILE A 97 16.41 8.29 -0.38
C ILE A 97 17.76 8.45 -1.08
N SER A 98 18.37 7.36 -1.52
CA SER A 98 19.61 7.45 -2.30
C SER A 98 19.28 7.72 -3.78
N ALA A 99 20.24 8.31 -4.50
CA ALA A 99 20.14 8.44 -5.96
C ALA A 99 19.91 7.06 -6.64
N THR A 100 20.49 6.00 -6.09
CA THR A 100 20.30 4.64 -6.62
C THR A 100 18.88 4.12 -6.47
N ASP A 101 18.16 4.52 -5.41
CA ASP A 101 16.77 4.12 -5.19
C ASP A 101 15.86 4.79 -6.22
N ILE A 102 16.11 6.08 -6.51
CA ILE A 102 15.39 6.83 -7.55
C ILE A 102 15.63 6.21 -8.93
N VAL A 103 16.89 5.89 -9.28
CA VAL A 103 17.21 5.26 -10.57
C VAL A 103 16.54 3.89 -10.70
N ARG A 104 16.54 3.07 -9.64
CA ARG A 104 15.84 1.76 -9.63
C ARG A 104 14.34 1.91 -9.80
N ALA A 105 13.73 2.82 -9.05
CA ALA A 105 12.31 3.14 -9.14
C ALA A 105 11.92 3.62 -10.54
N GLY A 106 12.69 4.55 -11.11
CA GLY A 106 12.50 5.07 -12.46
C GLY A 106 12.58 3.95 -13.51
N ARG A 107 13.58 3.07 -13.42
CA ARG A 107 13.72 1.92 -14.34
C ARG A 107 12.50 0.99 -14.27
N LEU A 108 12.07 0.62 -13.06
CA LEU A 108 10.93 -0.29 -12.87
C LEU A 108 9.63 0.32 -13.41
N ALA A 109 9.38 1.58 -13.10
CA ALA A 109 8.19 2.31 -13.52
C ALA A 109 8.12 2.50 -15.05
N THR A 110 9.26 2.82 -15.68
CA THR A 110 9.37 3.02 -17.13
C THR A 110 9.10 1.72 -17.90
N SER A 111 9.63 0.58 -17.42
CA SER A 111 9.41 -0.73 -18.07
C SER A 111 7.94 -1.15 -18.11
N VAL A 112 7.15 -0.73 -17.12
CA VAL A 112 5.72 -1.07 -17.04
C VAL A 112 4.79 0.07 -17.44
N ARG A 113 5.36 1.18 -17.94
CA ARG A 113 4.65 2.41 -18.36
C ARG A 113 3.69 2.94 -17.28
N LYS A 114 4.11 2.92 -16.01
CA LYS A 114 3.34 3.47 -14.88
C LYS A 114 4.08 4.66 -14.28
N LYS A 115 3.33 5.62 -13.74
CA LYS A 115 3.93 6.71 -12.95
C LYS A 115 4.45 6.14 -11.62
N PHE A 116 5.67 6.52 -11.24
CA PHE A 116 6.21 6.19 -9.92
C PHE A 116 5.81 7.29 -8.94
N VAL A 117 5.31 6.88 -7.77
CA VAL A 117 4.87 7.80 -6.73
C VAL A 117 5.50 7.43 -5.41
N ILE A 118 6.04 8.44 -4.73
CA ILE A 118 6.42 8.32 -3.32
C ILE A 118 5.25 8.82 -2.49
N ALA A 119 4.77 7.99 -1.57
CA ALA A 119 3.68 8.31 -0.65
C ALA A 119 4.23 8.51 0.76
N ASN A 120 4.00 9.70 1.33
CA ASN A 120 4.43 10.04 2.68
C ASN A 120 3.30 9.76 3.67
N PRO A 121 3.45 8.76 4.58
CA PRO A 121 2.42 8.41 5.54
C PRO A 121 2.16 9.52 6.58
N LEU A 122 3.13 10.39 6.88
CA LEU A 122 2.98 11.42 7.91
C LEU A 122 1.94 12.49 7.52
N THR A 123 1.93 12.88 6.25
CA THR A 123 1.09 13.97 5.72
C THR A 123 0.07 13.51 4.68
N ALA A 124 0.05 12.20 4.37
CA ALA A 124 -0.70 11.63 3.26
C ALA A 124 -0.45 12.37 1.92
N SER A 125 0.80 12.82 1.70
CA SER A 125 1.21 13.49 0.47
C SER A 125 1.81 12.52 -0.55
N TYR A 126 1.69 12.88 -1.84
CA TYR A 126 2.08 12.03 -2.96
C TYR A 126 2.96 12.82 -3.94
N TYR A 127 4.18 12.33 -4.15
CA TYR A 127 5.16 12.95 -5.05
C TYR A 127 5.30 12.10 -6.32
N PHE A 128 4.90 12.66 -7.46
CA PHE A 128 4.94 11.98 -8.75
C PHE A 128 6.28 12.22 -9.44
N PHE A 129 6.87 11.13 -9.95
CA PHE A 129 8.12 11.17 -10.70
C PHE A 129 7.87 10.74 -12.13
N GLU A 130 8.41 11.52 -13.06
CA GLU A 130 8.41 11.23 -14.49
C GLU A 130 9.85 11.27 -15.00
N TRP A 131 10.23 10.24 -15.79
CA TRP A 131 11.55 10.20 -16.38
C TRP A 131 11.61 11.18 -17.55
N PHE A 132 12.35 12.27 -17.38
CA PHE A 132 12.55 13.27 -18.42
C PHE A 132 13.56 12.74 -19.46
N LYS A 133 13.16 12.78 -20.73
CA LYS A 133 14.04 12.59 -21.87
C LYS A 133 14.15 13.94 -22.59
N PRO A 134 15.29 14.65 -22.47
CA PRO A 134 15.51 15.92 -23.17
C PRO A 134 15.53 15.75 -24.69
#